data_AF-A0A519U6M2-F1
#
_entry.id   AF-A0A519U6M2-F1
#
_cell.length_a   1.000
_cell.length_b   1.000
_cell.length_c   1.000
_cell.angle_alpha   90.00
_cell.angle_beta   90.00
_cell.angle_gamma   90.00
#
_symmetry.space_group_name_H-M   'P 1'
#
loop_
_entity.id
_entity.type
_entity.pdbx_description
1 polymer ?
#
loop_
_entity_poly.entity_id
_entity_poly.type
_entity_poly.pdbx_seq_one_letter_code
_entity_poly.pdbx_strand_id
1 'polypeptide(L)'
;MRKLLVLSILLFTTTFTFADDSGYGCMIGEHWVYTVPMGTSKVNGWDNTQYKYFKFSGHKIPIYPGYGLNLHRGYRCGYINRFGASSYYDSTIPPYGGMVAIPAEQEYTLQGSACVVSNTLGGAPMGASGQSGVGQYVYYTYNRSNMCGGGGQTNVPLDDYAWVLVLGAGAMAVFLLKRHI
;
A
#
# COMPACT_ATOMS: atom_id res chain seq x y z
N MET A 1 -35.14 21.19 1.65
CA MET A 1 -33.78 21.13 1.07
C MET A 1 -32.69 21.09 2.15
N ARG A 2 -32.70 21.94 3.18
CA ARG A 2 -31.69 21.98 4.27
C ARG A 2 -31.45 20.62 4.99
N LYS A 3 -32.49 19.82 5.22
CA LYS A 3 -32.39 18.50 5.88
C LYS A 3 -31.74 17.41 4.99
N LEU A 4 -31.85 17.54 3.68
CA LEU A 4 -31.29 16.59 2.70
C LEU A 4 -29.78 16.81 2.52
N LEU A 5 -29.35 18.07 2.63
CA LEU A 5 -27.94 18.47 2.65
C LEU A 5 -27.22 17.99 3.92
N VAL A 6 -27.88 18.04 5.08
CA VAL A 6 -27.31 17.52 6.35
C VAL A 6 -27.11 16.00 6.30
N LEU A 7 -28.09 15.25 5.77
CA LEU A 7 -27.97 13.79 5.63
C LEU A 7 -26.86 13.39 4.65
N SER A 8 -26.71 14.12 3.55
CA SER A 8 -25.65 13.86 2.56
C SER A 8 -24.26 14.25 3.08
N ILE A 9 -24.13 15.31 3.88
CA ILE A 9 -22.87 15.65 4.57
C ILE A 9 -22.49 14.57 5.60
N LEU A 10 -23.45 14.06 6.38
CA LEU A 10 -23.22 12.99 7.35
C LEU A 10 -22.79 11.66 6.71
N LEU A 11 -23.32 11.35 5.52
CA LEU A 11 -22.94 10.16 4.74
C LEU A 11 -21.59 10.31 4.03
N PHE A 12 -21.18 11.53 3.68
CA PHE A 12 -19.88 11.76 3.02
C PHE A 12 -18.69 11.75 3.99
N THR A 13 -18.90 12.03 5.29
CA THR A 13 -17.80 12.05 6.26
C THR A 13 -17.28 10.67 6.67
N THR A 14 -18.01 9.59 6.39
CA THR A 14 -17.63 8.23 6.82
C THR A 14 -16.80 7.44 5.82
N THR A 15 -16.46 7.99 4.65
CA THR A 15 -15.81 7.22 3.56
C THR A 15 -14.33 7.50 3.36
N PHE A 16 -13.64 8.16 4.31
CA PHE A 16 -12.17 8.27 4.25
C PHE A 16 -11.48 7.05 4.88
N THR A 17 -11.87 5.86 4.45
CA THR A 17 -11.12 4.64 4.76
C THR A 17 -9.95 4.54 3.79
N PHE A 18 -8.73 4.79 4.26
CA PHE A 18 -7.53 4.43 3.51
C PHE A 18 -7.43 2.90 3.49
N ALA A 19 -7.65 2.30 2.32
CA ALA A 19 -7.46 0.86 2.13
C ALA A 19 -5.97 0.56 1.93
N ASP A 20 -5.54 -0.62 2.39
CA ASP A 20 -4.20 -1.13 2.14
C ASP A 20 -3.98 -1.28 0.62
N ASP A 21 -2.87 -0.73 0.12
CA ASP A 21 -2.50 -0.88 -1.28
C ASP A 21 -1.67 -2.15 -1.44
N SER A 22 -2.13 -3.11 -2.25
CA SER A 22 -1.40 -4.36 -2.50
C SER A 22 -1.29 -4.70 -3.98
N GLY A 23 -0.30 -5.51 -4.33
CA GLY A 23 -0.09 -5.91 -5.71
C GLY A 23 1.17 -6.72 -5.93
N TYR A 24 1.45 -6.98 -7.20
CA TYR A 24 2.67 -7.66 -7.62
C TYR A 24 3.62 -6.69 -8.29
N GLY A 25 4.91 -6.89 -8.06
CA GLY A 25 5.94 -6.03 -8.63
C GLY A 25 7.25 -6.76 -8.90
N CYS A 26 8.18 -6.03 -9.50
CA CYS A 26 9.55 -6.45 -9.66
C CYS A 26 10.47 -5.62 -8.77
N MET A 27 11.11 -6.28 -7.80
CA MET A 27 12.09 -5.65 -6.93
C MET A 27 13.48 -5.76 -7.56
N ILE A 28 14.08 -4.61 -7.90
CA ILE A 28 15.48 -4.55 -8.35
C ILE A 28 16.28 -3.72 -7.35
N GLY A 29 17.32 -4.33 -6.79
CA GLY A 29 18.09 -3.75 -5.69
C GLY A 29 17.26 -3.62 -4.40
N GLU A 30 17.65 -2.68 -3.54
CA GLU A 30 17.07 -2.55 -2.20
C GLU A 30 16.10 -1.36 -2.03
N HIS A 31 15.87 -0.58 -3.10
CA HIS A 31 15.23 0.73 -2.98
C HIS A 31 13.88 0.86 -3.65
N TRP A 32 13.55 0.03 -4.65
CA TRP A 32 12.37 0.22 -5.47
C TRP A 32 11.69 -1.09 -5.88
N VAL A 33 10.36 -1.08 -5.90
CA VAL A 33 9.52 -2.10 -6.53
C VAL A 33 8.79 -1.49 -7.72
N TYR A 34 9.04 -2.02 -8.92
CA TYR A 34 8.37 -1.59 -10.15
C TYR A 34 7.03 -2.31 -10.29
N THR A 35 5.95 -1.56 -10.56
CA THR A 35 4.57 -2.07 -10.38
C THR A 35 3.75 -2.14 -11.66
N VAL A 36 4.26 -1.60 -12.77
CA VAL A 36 3.53 -1.57 -14.05
C VAL A 36 3.85 -2.84 -14.85
N PRO A 37 2.96 -3.85 -14.92
CA PRO A 37 3.24 -5.07 -15.66
C PRO A 37 3.19 -4.82 -17.17
N MET A 38 4.05 -5.52 -17.90
CA MET A 38 4.10 -5.48 -19.37
C MET A 38 3.76 -6.82 -20.03
N GLY A 39 3.71 -7.90 -19.25
CA GLY A 39 3.49 -9.26 -19.71
C GLY A 39 4.69 -10.16 -19.44
N THR A 40 4.72 -11.31 -20.11
CA THR A 40 5.78 -12.32 -19.95
C THR A 40 6.50 -12.50 -21.28
N SER A 41 7.83 -12.46 -21.28
CA SER A 41 8.63 -12.66 -22.49
C SER A 41 10.00 -13.25 -22.14
N LYS A 42 10.73 -13.69 -23.17
CA LYS A 42 12.15 -14.03 -23.04
C LYS A 42 13.00 -12.75 -23.08
N VAL A 43 14.16 -12.76 -22.45
CA VAL A 43 15.13 -11.68 -22.66
C VAL A 43 15.94 -11.99 -23.91
N ASN A 44 15.90 -11.08 -24.89
CA ASN A 44 16.63 -11.27 -26.13
C ASN A 44 18.14 -11.39 -25.86
N GLY A 45 18.74 -12.50 -26.31
CA GLY A 45 20.17 -12.76 -26.19
C GLY A 45 20.67 -13.21 -24.81
N TRP A 46 19.77 -13.51 -23.86
CA TRP A 46 20.18 -14.04 -22.54
C TRP A 46 19.92 -15.54 -22.42
N ASP A 47 18.66 -15.95 -22.31
CA ASP A 47 18.28 -17.34 -22.18
C ASP A 47 16.89 -17.62 -22.77
N ASN A 48 16.45 -18.88 -22.67
CA ASN A 48 15.13 -19.31 -23.09
C ASN A 48 14.07 -19.20 -21.98
N THR A 49 14.41 -18.64 -20.82
CA THR A 49 13.53 -18.52 -19.67
C THR A 49 12.55 -17.38 -19.91
N GLN A 50 11.30 -17.61 -19.53
CA GLN A 50 10.27 -16.58 -19.56
C GLN A 50 10.31 -15.79 -18.25
N TYR A 51 10.40 -14.47 -18.37
CA TYR A 51 10.39 -13.54 -17.25
C TYR A 51 9.14 -12.68 -17.29
N LYS A 52 8.65 -12.30 -16.10
CA LYS A 52 7.63 -11.27 -15.97
C LYS A 52 8.27 -9.90 -16.16
N TYR A 53 7.79 -9.13 -17.13
CA TYR A 53 8.31 -7.80 -17.45
C TYR A 53 7.52 -6.71 -16.73
N PHE A 54 8.27 -5.73 -16.23
CA PHE A 54 7.74 -4.52 -15.62
C PHE A 54 8.37 -3.27 -16.25
N LYS A 55 7.60 -2.19 -16.34
CA LYS A 55 8.05 -0.97 -17.02
C LYS A 55 9.05 -0.18 -16.17
N PHE A 56 10.27 0.04 -16.69
CA PHE A 56 11.33 0.81 -16.00
C PHE A 56 10.93 2.27 -15.75
N SER A 57 10.38 2.92 -16.77
CA SER A 57 9.83 4.29 -16.68
C SER A 57 8.43 4.35 -16.07
N GLY A 58 7.93 3.24 -15.52
CA GLY A 58 6.61 3.15 -14.92
C GLY A 58 6.56 3.61 -13.46
N HIS A 59 5.38 3.48 -12.87
CA HIS A 59 5.18 3.67 -11.44
C HIS A 59 6.04 2.68 -10.64
N LYS A 60 6.77 3.21 -9.65
CA LYS A 60 7.63 2.45 -8.73
C LYS A 60 7.40 2.92 -7.30
N ILE A 61 7.39 1.98 -6.38
CA ILE A 61 7.17 2.24 -4.96
C ILE A 61 8.53 2.18 -4.26
N PRO A 62 8.89 3.19 -3.44
CA PRO A 62 10.12 3.16 -2.68
C PRO A 62 10.04 2.17 -1.51
N ILE A 63 11.15 1.48 -1.25
CA ILE A 63 11.32 0.65 -0.06
C ILE A 63 11.93 1.53 1.04
N TYR A 64 11.32 1.51 2.22
CA TYR A 64 11.88 2.12 3.43
C TYR A 64 12.57 1.05 4.27
N PRO A 65 13.90 0.98 4.26
CA PRO A 65 14.64 -0.07 4.95
C PRO A 65 14.79 0.19 6.46
N GLY A 66 14.34 1.35 6.95
CA GLY A 66 14.45 1.73 8.37
C GLY A 66 15.85 2.16 8.85
N TYR A 67 16.82 2.35 7.95
CA TYR A 67 18.18 2.81 8.31
C TYR A 67 18.42 4.30 7.94
N GLY A 68 19.20 5.03 8.74
CA GLY A 68 19.62 6.43 8.48
C GLY A 68 19.24 7.44 9.59
N LEU A 69 19.46 8.75 9.38
CA LEU A 69 19.26 9.83 10.38
C LEU A 69 17.84 9.95 11.00
N ASN A 70 16.85 9.22 10.47
CA ASN A 70 15.48 9.11 11.01
C ASN A 70 15.17 7.71 11.57
N LEU A 71 16.22 6.97 11.95
CA LEU A 71 16.16 5.68 12.63
C LEU A 71 15.14 5.75 13.77
N HIS A 72 14.22 4.78 13.78
CA HIS A 72 13.27 4.52 14.87
C HIS A 72 12.04 5.42 14.99
N ARG A 73 11.51 6.01 13.90
CA ARG A 73 10.14 6.56 13.91
C ARG A 73 9.05 5.60 13.41
N GLY A 74 9.40 4.34 13.22
CA GLY A 74 8.45 3.29 12.85
C GLY A 74 7.98 3.36 11.40
N TYR A 75 6.73 2.95 11.21
CA TYR A 75 6.07 2.82 9.91
C TYR A 75 6.05 4.12 9.10
N ARG A 76 6.29 4.04 7.79
CA ARG A 76 6.20 5.19 6.89
C ARG A 76 5.19 4.95 5.77
N CYS A 77 4.15 5.78 5.75
CA CYS A 77 3.15 5.80 4.68
C CYS A 77 3.77 6.27 3.36
N GLY A 78 3.32 5.68 2.26
CA GLY A 78 3.83 5.88 0.90
C GLY A 78 5.06 5.02 0.55
N TYR A 79 5.50 4.16 1.46
CA TYR A 79 6.66 3.29 1.30
C TYR A 79 6.31 1.84 1.60
N ILE A 80 7.01 0.91 0.94
CA ILE A 80 7.05 -0.49 1.37
C ILE A 80 8.04 -0.57 2.54
N ASN A 81 7.54 -0.83 3.74
CA ASN A 81 8.33 -0.88 4.96
C ASN A 81 9.05 -2.23 5.11
N ARG A 82 10.37 -2.17 5.32
CA ARG A 82 11.22 -3.34 5.48
C ARG A 82 12.31 -3.10 6.51
N PHE A 83 12.02 -3.34 7.79
CA PHE A 83 12.96 -3.10 8.87
C PHE A 83 12.85 -4.11 10.00
N GLY A 84 13.95 -4.36 10.70
CA GLY A 84 13.97 -5.22 11.88
C GLY A 84 13.31 -4.57 13.10
N ALA A 85 13.05 -5.38 14.13
CA ALA A 85 12.53 -4.88 15.40
C ALA A 85 13.53 -3.92 16.05
N SER A 86 13.04 -2.82 16.61
CA SER A 86 13.87 -1.80 17.26
C SER A 86 13.11 -1.07 18.36
N SER A 87 13.67 0.00 18.90
CA SER A 87 12.97 0.86 19.86
C SER A 87 13.52 2.28 19.79
N TYR A 88 12.74 3.25 20.25
CA TYR A 88 13.19 4.62 20.47
C TYR A 88 12.80 5.11 21.86
N TYR A 89 13.56 6.07 22.37
CA TYR A 89 13.20 6.75 23.60
C TYR A 89 12.26 7.91 23.29
N ASP A 90 11.09 7.92 23.93
CA ASP A 90 10.14 9.01 23.89
C ASP A 90 10.14 9.76 25.23
N SER A 91 10.69 10.97 25.21
CA SER A 91 10.74 11.86 26.38
C SER A 91 9.39 12.39 26.85
N THR A 92 8.33 12.23 26.04
CA THR A 92 6.98 12.73 26.36
C THR A 92 6.17 11.77 27.24
N ILE A 93 6.60 10.51 27.38
CA ILE A 93 5.95 9.50 28.22
C ILE A 93 6.23 9.80 29.70
N PRO A 94 5.22 10.15 30.52
CA PRO A 94 5.46 10.43 31.94
C PRO A 94 5.81 9.17 32.73
N PRO A 95 6.57 9.26 33.85
CA PRO A 95 7.11 10.48 34.48
C PRO A 95 8.51 10.92 33.99
N TYR A 96 9.30 10.05 33.34
CA TYR A 96 10.70 10.35 32.96
C TYR A 96 11.04 9.88 31.54
N GLY A 97 10.08 9.86 30.63
CA GLY A 97 10.20 9.23 29.32
C GLY A 97 10.14 7.69 29.39
N GLY A 98 10.04 7.06 28.23
CA GLY A 98 9.95 5.61 28.10
C GLY A 98 10.49 5.10 26.78
N MET A 99 10.92 3.84 26.76
CA MET A 99 11.30 3.16 25.52
C MET A 99 10.03 2.65 24.83
N VAL A 100 9.81 3.10 23.60
CA VAL A 100 8.74 2.64 22.73
C VAL A 100 9.29 1.56 21.80
N ALA A 101 8.74 0.36 21.90
CA ALA A 101 9.10 -0.75 21.02
C ALA A 101 8.53 -0.53 19.61
N ILE A 102 9.32 -0.87 18.61
CA ILE A 102 8.94 -0.90 17.19
C ILE A 102 9.01 -2.35 16.73
N PRO A 103 7.87 -2.97 16.37
CA PRO A 103 7.87 -4.31 15.82
C PRO A 103 8.61 -4.35 14.48
N ALA A 104 9.18 -5.51 14.13
CA ALA A 104 9.74 -5.71 12.79
C ALA A 104 8.62 -5.63 11.75
N GLU A 105 8.93 -5.07 10.58
CA GLU A 105 7.99 -4.97 9.46
C GLU A 105 8.62 -5.47 8.16
N GLN A 106 7.85 -6.24 7.40
CA GLN A 106 8.23 -6.80 6.11
C GLN A 106 7.00 -6.78 5.20
N GLU A 107 6.90 -5.75 4.37
CA GLU A 107 5.73 -5.46 3.54
C GLU A 107 5.79 -6.05 2.12
N TYR A 108 6.77 -6.93 1.86
CA TYR A 108 6.82 -7.70 0.63
C TYR A 108 7.26 -9.13 0.88
N THR A 109 6.78 -10.05 0.04
CA THR A 109 7.14 -11.46 0.05
C THR A 109 7.67 -11.88 -1.31
N LEU A 110 8.79 -12.61 -1.29
CA LEU A 110 9.39 -13.17 -2.50
C LEU A 110 8.51 -14.30 -3.02
N GLN A 111 8.24 -14.29 -4.33
CA GLN A 111 7.36 -15.25 -4.98
C GLN A 111 8.14 -16.39 -5.66
N GLY A 112 9.45 -16.49 -5.46
CA GLY A 112 10.32 -17.52 -6.05
C GLY A 112 10.54 -17.40 -7.57
N SER A 113 9.87 -16.47 -8.25
CA SER A 113 10.05 -16.19 -9.67
C SER A 113 10.97 -14.99 -9.89
N ALA A 114 11.73 -15.01 -10.98
CA ALA A 114 12.47 -13.85 -11.45
C ALA A 114 11.57 -12.91 -12.28
N CYS A 115 11.92 -11.64 -12.30
CA CYS A 115 11.27 -10.64 -13.12
C CYS A 115 12.31 -9.75 -13.81
N VAL A 116 11.92 -9.04 -14.85
CA VAL A 116 12.77 -8.12 -15.60
C VAL A 116 12.12 -6.77 -15.61
N VAL A 117 12.91 -5.72 -15.43
CA VAL A 117 12.43 -4.35 -15.65
C VAL A 117 13.02 -3.84 -16.96
N SER A 118 12.18 -3.31 -17.85
CA SER A 118 12.62 -2.78 -19.15
C SER A 118 11.64 -1.70 -19.63
N ASN A 119 12.00 -0.95 -20.66
CA ASN A 119 11.07 -0.02 -21.32
C ASN A 119 10.19 -0.71 -22.38
N THR A 120 10.59 -1.88 -22.88
CA THR A 120 9.87 -2.64 -23.90
C THR A 120 9.76 -4.12 -23.51
N LEU A 121 8.67 -4.77 -23.90
CA LEU A 121 8.48 -6.21 -23.67
C LEU A 121 9.52 -6.99 -24.49
N GLY A 122 10.26 -7.89 -23.85
CA GLY A 122 11.37 -8.63 -24.50
C GLY A 122 12.65 -7.82 -24.70
N GLY A 123 12.67 -6.56 -24.23
CA GLY A 123 13.85 -5.70 -24.29
C GLY A 123 14.94 -6.10 -23.29
N ALA A 124 16.09 -5.45 -23.40
CA ALA A 124 17.18 -5.67 -22.46
C ALA A 124 16.75 -5.25 -21.02
N PRO A 125 17.23 -5.96 -19.98
CA PRO A 125 16.98 -5.61 -18.59
C PRO A 125 17.62 -4.27 -18.23
N MET A 126 16.89 -3.44 -17.48
CA MET A 126 17.32 -2.14 -16.97
C MET A 126 17.28 -2.16 -15.43
N GLY A 127 18.28 -1.58 -14.78
CA GLY A 127 18.40 -1.64 -13.31
C GLY A 127 19.10 -0.41 -12.72
N ALA A 128 18.86 -0.18 -11.43
CA ALA A 128 19.60 0.82 -10.66
C ALA A 128 21.06 0.34 -10.49
N SER A 129 22.01 1.16 -10.94
CA SER A 129 23.46 1.01 -10.76
C SER A 129 24.05 -0.39 -11.09
N GLY A 130 24.22 -0.69 -12.38
CA GLY A 130 25.15 -1.73 -12.84
C GLY A 130 24.79 -3.19 -12.51
N GLN A 131 23.68 -3.44 -11.82
CA GLN A 131 23.17 -4.78 -11.57
C GLN A 131 22.31 -5.23 -12.76
N SER A 132 22.55 -6.44 -13.25
CA SER A 132 21.73 -7.09 -14.27
C SER A 132 20.25 -6.89 -13.94
N GLY A 133 19.47 -6.27 -14.84
CA GLY A 133 18.08 -5.83 -14.59
C GLY A 133 17.04 -6.94 -14.38
N VAL A 134 17.49 -8.13 -13.95
CA VAL A 134 16.64 -9.17 -13.39
C VAL A 134 16.50 -8.94 -11.90
N GLY A 135 15.26 -8.74 -11.49
CA GLY A 135 14.85 -8.60 -10.10
C GLY A 135 14.16 -9.84 -9.56
N GLN A 136 13.67 -9.69 -8.35
CA GLN A 136 12.82 -10.68 -7.69
C GLN A 136 11.36 -10.31 -7.88
N TYR A 137 10.54 -11.27 -8.31
CA TYR A 137 9.09 -11.09 -8.35
C TYR A 137 8.56 -11.11 -6.92
N VAL A 138 7.87 -10.05 -6.53
CA VAL A 138 7.37 -9.86 -5.16
C VAL A 138 5.89 -9.59 -5.17
N TYR A 139 5.22 -10.05 -4.11
CA TYR A 139 3.93 -9.51 -3.71
C TYR A 139 4.17 -8.48 -2.62
N TYR A 140 3.60 -7.29 -2.74
CA TYR A 140 3.76 -6.20 -1.79
C TYR A 140 2.40 -5.76 -1.24
N THR A 141 2.41 -5.26 -0.01
CA THR A 141 1.28 -4.59 0.64
C THR A 141 1.83 -3.38 1.41
N TYR A 142 1.38 -2.17 1.14
CA TYR A 142 1.82 -0.94 1.80
C TYR A 142 0.63 -0.02 2.11
N ASN A 143 0.87 1.10 2.78
CA ASN A 143 -0.17 2.02 3.26
C ASN A 143 -1.20 1.36 4.17
N ARG A 144 -0.74 0.58 5.17
CA ARG A 144 -1.64 -0.07 6.11
C ARG A 144 -2.58 0.93 6.78
N SER A 145 -3.87 0.67 6.69
CA SER A 145 -4.95 1.52 7.18
C SER A 145 -4.79 1.90 8.66
N ASN A 146 -4.33 0.94 9.49
CA ASN A 146 -4.12 1.11 10.91
C ASN A 146 -2.86 1.91 11.28
N MET A 147 -1.97 2.19 10.32
CA MET A 147 -0.74 2.95 10.52
C MET A 147 -0.79 4.33 9.83
N CYS A 148 -1.55 4.44 8.73
CA CYS A 148 -1.63 5.66 7.91
C CYS A 148 -2.87 6.52 8.14
N GLY A 149 -3.85 6.02 8.90
CA GLY A 149 -4.96 6.81 9.38
C GLY A 149 -4.55 7.73 10.53
N GLY A 150 -4.57 9.05 10.32
CA GLY A 150 -4.33 10.08 11.36
C GLY A 150 -5.42 10.18 12.44
N GLY A 151 -6.11 9.09 12.73
CA GLY A 151 -7.14 8.96 13.75
C GLY A 151 -7.34 7.47 14.01
N GLY A 152 -7.42 7.09 15.28
CA GLY A 152 -7.34 5.71 15.75
C GLY A 152 -8.12 4.68 14.93
N GLN A 153 -7.54 3.49 14.86
CA GLN A 153 -8.10 2.24 14.33
C GLN A 153 -9.60 2.30 13.97
N THR A 154 -9.90 2.34 12.69
CA THR A 154 -11.19 1.86 12.18
C THR A 154 -10.94 0.86 11.05
N ASN A 155 -10.23 -0.23 11.37
CA ASN A 155 -10.40 -1.50 10.67
C ASN A 155 -11.69 -2.14 11.19
N VAL A 156 -12.83 -1.58 10.80
CA VAL A 156 -14.10 -2.31 10.90
C VAL A 156 -14.44 -2.82 9.50
N PRO A 157 -14.70 -4.13 9.34
CA PRO A 157 -15.06 -4.71 8.06
C PRO A 157 -16.23 -3.94 7.43
N LEU A 158 -16.33 -3.94 6.09
CA LEU A 158 -17.46 -3.32 5.39
C LEU A 158 -18.83 -3.85 5.89
N ASP A 159 -18.86 -5.06 6.46
CA ASP A 159 -20.01 -5.69 7.10
C ASP A 159 -20.56 -4.88 8.29
N ASP A 160 -19.70 -4.24 9.08
CA ASP A 160 -20.11 -3.40 10.21
C ASP A 160 -20.76 -2.07 9.77
N TYR A 161 -20.77 -1.76 8.47
CA TYR A 161 -21.48 -0.62 7.89
C TYR A 161 -22.71 -1.04 7.08
N ALA A 162 -22.98 -2.34 6.94
CA ALA A 162 -24.14 -2.84 6.20
C ALA A 162 -25.46 -2.33 6.80
N TRP A 163 -25.55 -2.23 8.12
CA TRP A 163 -26.73 -1.69 8.80
C TRP A 163 -26.97 -0.20 8.49
N VAL A 164 -25.90 0.60 8.33
CA VAL A 164 -26.00 2.03 7.96
C VAL A 164 -26.56 2.16 6.54
N LEU A 165 -26.09 1.32 5.62
CA LEU A 165 -26.60 1.29 4.23
C LEU A 165 -28.07 0.87 4.18
N VAL A 166 -28.47 -0.14 4.96
CA VAL A 166 -29.87 -0.59 5.05
C VAL A 166 -30.77 0.51 5.63
N LEU A 167 -30.35 1.18 6.70
CA LEU A 167 -31.11 2.30 7.27
C LEU A 167 -31.17 3.49 6.32
N GLY A 168 -30.08 3.80 5.62
CA GLY A 168 -30.03 4.86 4.62
C GLY A 168 -30.97 4.60 3.44
N ALA A 169 -30.96 3.37 2.91
CA ALA A 169 -31.87 2.95 1.84
C ALA A 169 -33.34 2.95 2.28
N GLY A 170 -33.62 2.45 3.49
CA GLY A 170 -34.96 2.45 4.07
C GLY A 170 -35.51 3.87 4.30
N ALA A 171 -34.68 4.78 4.82
CA ALA A 171 -35.07 6.18 5.00
C ALA A 171 -35.34 6.88 3.66
N MET A 172 -34.54 6.62 2.62
CA MET A 172 -34.81 7.12 1.26
C MET A 172 -36.10 6.56 0.68
N ALA A 173 -36.35 5.24 0.83
CA ALA A 173 -37.57 4.61 0.34
C ALA A 173 -38.82 5.20 0.99
N VAL A 174 -38.82 5.38 2.31
CA VAL A 174 -39.94 6.01 3.05
C VAL A 174 -40.15 7.47 2.61
N PHE A 175 -39.06 8.21 2.40
CA PHE A 175 -39.15 9.60 1.96
C PHE A 175 -39.73 9.73 0.53
N LEU A 176 -39.33 8.85 -0.38
CA LEU A 176 -39.85 8.82 -1.76
C LEU A 176 -41.31 8.37 -1.79
N LEU A 177 -41.70 7.36 -1.01
CA LEU A 177 -43.08 6.89 -0.92
C LEU A 177 -44.01 7.96 -0.33
N LYS A 178 -43.56 8.71 0.68
CA LYS A 178 -44.35 9.80 1.28
C LYS A 178 -44.54 11.02 0.37
N ARG A 179 -43.80 11.11 -0.76
CA ARG A 179 -43.95 12.19 -1.76
C ARG A 179 -44.97 11.83 -2.85
N HIS A 180 -45.33 10.56 -2.97
CA HIS A 180 -46.26 10.05 -3.99
C HIS A 180 -47.61 9.58 -3.42
N ILE A 181 -47.82 9.78 -2.12
CA ILE A 181 -49.11 9.74 -1.42
C ILE A 181 -49.42 11.18 -1.02
#